data_AF-A0AAU6ZA33-F1
#
_entry.id   AF-A0AAU6ZA33-F1
#
_cell.length_a   1.000
_cell.length_b   1.000
_cell.length_c   1.000
_cell.angle_alpha   90.00
_cell.angle_beta   90.00
_cell.angle_gamma   90.00
#
_symmetry.space_group_name_H-M   'P 1'
#
loop_
_entity.id
_entity.type
_entity.pdbx_description
1 polymer ?
#
loop_
_entity_poly.entity_id
_entity_poly.type
_entity_poly.pdbx_seq_one_letter_code
_entity_poly.pdbx_strand_id
1 'polypeptide(L)'
;MTEPTENPGEVQPVVEWPESPGTNAAEADGRGVWINDPGVAALLGRLDGLPGLPVADHNAVYTEVHDALLEALNEDTGSRTGEA
;
A
#
# COMPACT_ATOMS: atom_id res chain seq x y z
N MET A 1 -0.96 -31.86 19.39
CA MET A 1 -0.75 -30.64 18.60
C MET A 1 -0.12 -29.64 19.54
N THR A 2 1.19 -29.41 19.42
CA THR A 2 1.90 -28.41 20.22
C THR A 2 1.63 -27.04 19.63
N GLU A 3 1.04 -26.18 20.44
CA GLU A 3 0.90 -24.75 20.20
C GLU A 3 2.31 -24.13 20.15
N PRO A 4 2.61 -23.16 19.28
CA PRO A 4 3.93 -22.54 19.27
C PRO A 4 4.08 -21.71 20.54
N THR A 5 4.90 -22.20 21.47
CA THR A 5 5.47 -21.40 22.55
C THR A 5 6.31 -20.30 21.90
N GLU A 6 5.85 -19.05 22.00
CA GLU A 6 6.64 -17.88 21.64
C GLU A 6 7.85 -17.82 22.59
N ASN A 7 9.06 -18.01 22.06
CA ASN A 7 10.28 -17.98 22.83
C ASN A 7 10.68 -16.51 23.10
N PRO A 8 10.87 -16.07 24.35
CA PRO A 8 11.15 -14.66 24.69
C PRO A 8 12.58 -14.19 24.32
N GLY A 9 13.21 -14.80 23.31
CA GLY A 9 14.53 -14.46 22.79
C GLY A 9 14.64 -14.50 21.26
N GLU A 10 13.53 -14.67 20.52
CA GLU A 10 13.55 -14.56 19.06
C GLU A 10 13.73 -13.10 18.63
N VAL A 11 14.90 -12.83 18.07
CA VAL A 11 15.21 -11.57 17.38
C VAL A 11 14.19 -11.45 16.26
N GLN A 12 13.25 -10.51 16.39
CA GLN A 12 12.24 -10.27 15.38
C GLN A 12 12.96 -10.08 14.03
N PRO A 13 12.60 -10.81 12.96
CA PRO A 13 13.24 -10.63 11.68
C PRO A 13 13.09 -9.17 11.29
N VAL A 14 14.22 -8.49 11.04
CA VAL A 14 14.20 -7.14 10.48
C VAL A 14 13.60 -7.26 9.09
N VAL A 15 12.32 -6.89 8.96
CA VAL A 15 11.66 -6.83 7.67
C VAL A 15 12.20 -5.58 6.97
N GLU A 16 13.09 -5.79 6.01
CA GLU A 16 13.46 -4.76 5.04
C GLU A 16 12.27 -4.56 4.10
N TRP A 17 11.46 -3.56 4.42
CA TRP A 17 10.38 -3.13 3.54
C TRP A 17 11.00 -2.56 2.26
N PRO A 18 10.43 -2.86 1.09
CA PRO A 18 10.82 -2.14 -0.11
C PRO A 18 10.65 -0.65 0.15
N GLU A 19 11.59 0.17 -0.32
CA GLU A 19 11.37 1.61 -0.36
C GLU A 19 10.04 1.80 -1.07
N SER A 20 9.10 2.47 -0.41
CA SER A 20 7.79 2.65 -1.02
C SER A 20 8.03 3.38 -2.33
N PRO A 21 7.29 3.02 -3.41
CA PRO A 21 7.30 3.82 -4.61
C PRO A 21 6.65 5.14 -4.20
N GLY A 22 7.46 6.04 -3.63
CA GLY A 22 6.97 7.28 -3.07
C GLY A 22 6.15 7.90 -4.19
N THR A 23 4.94 8.32 -3.85
CA THR A 23 3.98 8.87 -4.79
C THR A 23 4.56 9.95 -5.72
N ASN A 24 5.73 10.53 -5.39
CA ASN A 24 6.57 11.31 -6.29
C ASN A 24 8.09 11.11 -6.08
N ALA A 25 8.55 9.94 -5.61
CA ALA A 25 9.97 9.65 -5.51
C ALA A 25 10.46 9.14 -6.88
N ALA A 26 10.95 10.07 -7.69
CA ALA A 26 11.82 9.71 -8.81
C ALA A 26 13.08 9.05 -8.22
N GLU A 27 13.05 7.74 -8.02
CA GLU A 27 14.24 7.01 -7.61
C GLU A 27 15.28 7.06 -8.73
N ALA A 28 16.53 7.32 -8.34
CA ALA A 28 17.69 7.49 -9.22
C ALA A 28 17.99 6.28 -10.14
N ASP A 29 17.29 5.15 -9.94
CA ASP A 29 17.46 3.89 -10.68
C ASP A 29 16.40 3.69 -11.79
N GLY A 30 15.47 4.64 -11.98
CA GLY A 30 14.48 4.60 -13.07
C GLY A 30 13.36 3.56 -12.94
N ARG A 31 13.23 2.94 -11.76
CA ARG A 31 12.17 1.95 -11.43
C ARG A 31 10.97 2.54 -10.67
N GLY A 32 10.95 3.85 -10.43
CA GLY A 32 9.80 4.53 -9.84
C GLY A 32 8.56 4.44 -10.73
N VAL A 33 7.42 4.05 -10.15
CA VAL A 33 6.13 4.05 -10.84
C VAL A 33 5.58 5.48 -10.81
N TRP A 34 5.45 6.09 -11.99
CA TRP A 34 4.83 7.42 -12.12
C TRP A 34 3.31 7.30 -12.02
N ILE A 35 2.76 7.65 -10.86
CA ILE A 35 1.32 7.72 -10.65
C ILE A 35 0.85 9.13 -11.00
N ASN A 36 0.27 9.29 -12.19
CA ASN A 36 -0.18 10.60 -12.68
C ASN A 36 -1.53 11.03 -12.07
N ASP A 37 -2.31 10.09 -11.54
CA ASP A 37 -3.58 10.41 -10.90
C ASP A 37 -3.36 10.78 -9.42
N PRO A 38 -3.65 12.03 -8.99
CA PRO A 38 -3.40 12.49 -7.63
C PRO A 38 -4.24 11.76 -6.56
N GLY A 39 -5.40 11.21 -6.92
CA GLY A 39 -6.24 10.42 -6.02
C GLY A 39 -5.63 9.05 -5.74
N VAL A 40 -5.26 8.32 -6.79
CA VAL A 40 -4.56 7.03 -6.70
C VAL A 40 -3.24 7.18 -5.94
N ALA A 41 -2.50 8.24 -6.24
CA ALA A 41 -1.29 8.68 -5.55
C ALA A 41 -1.47 8.83 -4.03
N ALA A 42 -2.53 9.52 -3.60
CA ALA A 42 -2.83 9.73 -2.19
C ALA A 42 -3.27 8.44 -1.47
N LEU A 43 -3.99 7.56 -2.15
CA LEU A 43 -4.41 6.27 -1.62
C LEU A 43 -3.22 5.33 -1.40
N LEU A 44 -2.30 5.25 -2.36
CA LEU A 44 -1.10 4.42 -2.25
C LEU A 44 -0.11 4.94 -1.19
N GLY A 45 -0.05 6.25 -0.97
CA GLY A 45 0.75 6.84 0.13
C GLY A 45 0.34 6.38 1.54
N ARG A 46 -0.87 5.80 1.71
CA ARG A 46 -1.27 5.20 2.99
C ARG A 46 -0.43 3.97 3.36
N LEU A 47 0.13 3.28 2.36
CA LEU A 47 0.97 2.10 2.56
C LEU A 47 2.31 2.44 3.22
N ASP A 48 2.77 3.69 3.14
CA ASP A 48 4.00 4.16 3.80
C ASP A 48 3.90 4.06 5.34
N GLY A 49 2.69 4.02 5.89
CA GLY A 49 2.44 3.86 7.32
C GLY A 49 2.48 2.40 7.81
N LEU A 50 2.43 1.40 6.93
CA LEU A 50 2.35 -0.02 7.29
C LEU A 50 3.52 -0.51 8.16
N PRO A 51 4.78 -0.12 7.91
CA PRO A 51 5.90 -0.55 8.75
C PRO A 51 5.76 -0.15 10.22
N GLY A 52 5.00 0.92 10.50
CA GLY A 52 4.72 1.41 11.86
C GLY A 52 3.54 0.73 12.54
N LEU A 53 2.79 -0.14 11.84
CA LEU A 53 1.62 -0.83 12.36
C LEU A 53 1.93 -2.30 12.72
N PRO A 54 1.23 -2.86 13.72
CA PRO A 54 1.24 -4.30 13.95
C PRO A 54 0.78 -5.07 12.70
N VAL A 55 1.40 -6.23 12.44
CA VAL A 55 1.04 -7.08 11.29
C VAL A 55 -0.43 -7.47 11.27
N ALA A 56 -1.05 -7.61 12.45
CA ALA A 56 -2.49 -7.89 12.58
C ALA A 56 -3.37 -6.81 11.93
N ASP A 57 -2.91 -5.55 11.90
CA ASP A 57 -3.65 -4.42 11.34
C ASP A 57 -3.38 -4.21 9.85
N HIS A 58 -2.35 -4.85 9.28
CA HIS A 58 -1.98 -4.67 7.87
C HIS A 58 -3.10 -5.10 6.93
N ASN A 59 -3.83 -6.17 7.27
CA ASN A 59 -4.94 -6.64 6.45
C ASN A 59 -6.04 -5.58 6.30
N ALA A 60 -6.39 -4.90 7.39
CA ALA A 60 -7.40 -3.85 7.36
C ALA A 60 -6.97 -2.70 6.45
N VAL A 61 -5.72 -2.24 6.59
CA VAL A 61 -5.16 -1.17 5.75
C VAL A 61 -5.15 -1.57 4.27
N TYR A 62 -4.74 -2.80 3.94
CA TYR A 62 -4.76 -3.28 2.56
C TYR A 62 -6.16 -3.35 1.98
N THR A 63 -7.15 -3.84 2.74
CA THR A 63 -8.55 -3.89 2.29
C THR A 63 -9.11 -2.49 2.04
N GLU A 64 -8.88 -1.54 2.95
CA GLU A 64 -9.34 -0.17 2.77
C GLU A 64 -8.70 0.52 1.56
N VAL A 65 -7.39 0.32 1.34
CA VAL A 65 -6.70 0.84 0.14
C VAL A 65 -7.26 0.18 -1.12
N HIS A 66 -7.53 -1.12 -1.09
CA HIS A 66 -8.10 -1.84 -2.24
C HIS A 66 -9.49 -1.31 -2.61
N ASP A 67 -10.38 -1.16 -1.63
CA ASP A 67 -11.75 -0.68 -1.85
C ASP A 67 -11.76 0.77 -2.35
N ALA A 68 -10.93 1.64 -1.75
CA ALA A 68 -10.82 3.03 -2.17
C ALA A 68 -10.20 3.19 -3.57
N LEU A 69 -9.24 2.33 -3.94
CA LEU A 69 -8.69 2.32 -5.30
C LEU A 69 -9.74 1.85 -6.31
N LEU A 70 -10.53 0.83 -5.98
CA LEU A 70 -11.63 0.38 -6.83
C LEU A 70 -12.65 1.50 -7.04
N GLU A 71 -13.04 2.21 -5.98
CA GLU A 71 -13.95 3.35 -6.07
C GLU A 71 -13.38 4.45 -6.99
N ALA A 72 -12.15 4.92 -6.73
CA ALA A 72 -11.52 5.97 -7.51
C ALA A 72 -11.36 5.62 -9.00
N LEU A 73 -10.97 4.38 -9.31
CA LEU A 73 -10.80 3.93 -10.69
C LEU A 73 -12.14 3.72 -11.42
N ASN A 74 -13.19 3.33 -10.70
CA ASN A 74 -14.53 3.22 -11.28
C ASN A 74 -15.17 4.60 -11.54
N GLU A 75 -14.88 5.61 -10.73
CA GLU A 75 -15.32 7.00 -10.96
C GLU A 75 -14.68 7.62 -12.22
N ASP A 76 -13.40 7.38 -12.48
CA ASP A 76 -12.72 7.88 -13.69
C ASP A 76 -13.27 7.22 -14.98
N THR A 77 -13.62 5.93 -14.92
CA THR A 77 -14.20 5.22 -16.07
C THR A 77 -15.66 5.61 -16.34
N GLY A 78 -16.44 5.89 -15.29
CA GLY A 78 -17.79 6.43 -15.40
C GLY A 78 -17.83 7.85 -15.99
N SER A 79 -16.87 8.70 -15.63
CA SER A 79 -16.79 10.09 -16.11
C SER A 79 -16.37 10.21 -17.58
N ARG A 80 -15.57 9.25 -18.09
CA ARG A 80 -15.10 9.23 -19.50
C ARG A 80 -16.10 8.62 -20.49
N THR A 81 -17.09 7.85 -20.01
CA THR A 81 -18.00 7.06 -20.86
C THR A 81 -19.34 7.78 -21.14
N GLY A 82 -19.49 9.04 -20.72
CA GLY A 82 -20.74 9.81 -20.78
C GLY A 82 -20.90 10.81 -21.93
N GLU A 83 -20.01 10.86 -22.93
CA GLU A 83 -20.15 11.75 -24.10
C GLU A 83 -20.02 10.96 -25.42
N ALA A 84 -21.15 10.62 -26.03
CA ALA A 84 -21.30 10.37 -27.46
C ALA A 84 -22.79 10.48 -27.88
#